data_AF-A0A3D0S5Q9-F1
#
_entry.id   AF-A0A3D0S5Q9-F1
#
_cell.length_a   1.000
_cell.length_b   1.000
_cell.length_c   1.000
_cell.angle_alpha   90.00
_cell.angle_beta   90.00
_cell.angle_gamma   90.00
#
_symmetry.space_group_name_H-M   'P 1'
#
loop_
_entity.id
_entity.type
_entity.pdbx_description
1 polymer ?
#
loop_
_entity_poly.entity_id
_entity_poly.type
_entity_poly.pdbx_seq_one_letter_code
_entity_poly.pdbx_strand_id
1 'polypeptide(L)'
;ETIFDTLNAKAAIFAVETVFEEYDRRWPVIVSGTITDASGRTLSGQVTEAFWDSIRHVDPIAVGLNCALGAKEMRPYIAEMSRIADSFVSCYPNAGLPNAFGEYDEAPEETAAVIAEFAEAGYVNLVGGCCGTTPAHIAAIAEAVHGVQRRPTHEVPPAMRLSGLEPFSITEDSLFVNVGERTNITGSARFRNLIKAGDYDTALSVAAQQVENGAQVIDINMDEGMIDGVAAMDRFTRLVASEPDISRVPVM
;
A
#
# COMPACT_ATOMS: atom_id res chain seq x y z
N GLU A 1 -1.57 -6.92 10.42
CA GLU A 1 -0.20 -7.17 9.90
C GLU A 1 -0.26 -8.12 8.71
N THR A 2 0.88 -8.34 8.04
CA THR A 2 1.00 -9.19 6.85
C THR A 2 0.00 -8.82 5.76
N ILE A 3 -0.17 -7.51 5.53
CA ILE A 3 -1.12 -7.01 4.55
C ILE A 3 -0.52 -7.20 3.15
N PHE A 4 -1.05 -8.18 2.44
CA PHE A 4 -0.74 -8.44 1.03
C PHE A 4 -1.74 -7.78 0.07
N ASP A 5 -2.92 -7.39 0.57
CA ASP A 5 -3.98 -6.70 -0.17
C ASP A 5 -4.51 -5.50 0.63
N THR A 6 -4.40 -4.31 0.05
CA THR A 6 -4.74 -3.05 0.72
C THR A 6 -6.24 -2.85 0.87
N LEU A 7 -7.07 -3.45 0.01
CA LEU A 7 -8.53 -3.37 0.14
C LEU A 7 -8.99 -4.09 1.41
N ASN A 8 -8.44 -5.26 1.70
CA ASN A 8 -8.67 -5.99 2.95
C ASN A 8 -8.22 -5.17 4.17
N ALA A 9 -7.08 -4.49 4.07
CA ALA A 9 -6.63 -3.60 5.15
C ALA A 9 -7.57 -2.42 5.36
N LYS A 10 -8.09 -1.80 4.30
CA LYS A 10 -9.08 -0.72 4.40
C LYS A 10 -10.40 -1.21 5.00
N ALA A 11 -10.83 -2.43 4.69
CA ALA A 11 -12.00 -3.04 5.34
C ALA A 11 -11.77 -3.26 6.85
N ALA A 12 -10.57 -3.71 7.24
CA ALA A 12 -10.20 -3.84 8.65
C ALA A 12 -10.11 -2.49 9.36
N ILE A 13 -9.52 -1.48 8.71
CA ILE A 13 -9.46 -0.10 9.20
C ILE A 13 -10.87 0.44 9.43
N PHE A 14 -11.77 0.30 8.45
CA PHE A 14 -13.16 0.73 8.58
C PHE A 14 -13.87 0.08 9.78
N ALA A 15 -13.69 -1.24 9.94
CA ALA A 15 -14.26 -1.96 11.08
C ALA A 15 -13.71 -1.47 12.43
N VAL A 16 -12.40 -1.21 12.50
CA VAL A 16 -11.75 -0.70 13.73
C VAL A 16 -12.20 0.72 14.05
N GLU A 17 -12.26 1.63 13.08
CA GLU A 17 -12.75 3.00 13.29
C GLU A 17 -14.23 3.00 13.71
N THR A 18 -15.06 2.13 13.15
CA THR A 18 -16.46 1.95 13.60
C THR A 18 -16.54 1.58 15.09
N VAL A 19 -15.68 0.66 15.54
CA VAL A 19 -15.60 0.29 16.96
C VAL A 19 -15.08 1.47 17.80
N PHE A 20 -14.15 2.27 17.30
CA PHE A 20 -13.67 3.45 18.03
C PHE A 20 -14.78 4.47 18.26
N GLU A 21 -15.62 4.70 17.24
CA GLU A 21 -16.80 5.56 17.33
C GLU A 21 -17.84 5.02 18.32
N GLU A 22 -18.15 3.71 18.26
CA GLU A 22 -19.12 3.07 19.17
C GLU A 22 -18.74 3.20 20.65
N TYR A 23 -17.44 3.15 20.95
CA TYR A 23 -16.92 3.22 22.32
C TYR A 23 -16.46 4.62 22.74
N ASP A 24 -16.59 5.64 21.88
CA ASP A 24 -16.06 7.00 22.07
C ASP A 24 -14.59 6.99 22.54
N ARG A 25 -13.79 6.11 21.94
CA ARG A 25 -12.39 5.88 22.33
C ARG A 25 -11.54 5.44 21.16
N ARG A 26 -10.38 6.10 20.99
CA ARG A 26 -9.33 5.69 20.05
C ARG A 26 -8.27 4.83 20.74
N TRP A 27 -7.94 3.69 20.15
CA TRP A 27 -6.77 2.88 20.54
C TRP A 27 -5.65 3.04 19.51
N PRO A 28 -4.37 2.88 19.90
CA PRO A 28 -3.26 2.94 18.95
C PRO A 28 -3.37 1.83 17.90
N VAL A 29 -3.22 2.20 16.62
CA VAL A 29 -3.24 1.27 15.49
C VAL A 29 -1.83 1.13 14.92
N ILE A 30 -1.39 -0.11 14.72
CA ILE A 30 -0.16 -0.43 13.98
C ILE A 30 -0.56 -1.14 12.69
N VAL A 31 -0.06 -0.66 11.56
CA VAL A 31 -0.33 -1.23 10.24
C VAL A 31 0.98 -1.79 9.67
N SER A 32 1.01 -3.06 9.29
CA SER A 32 2.19 -3.68 8.67
C SER A 32 1.83 -4.37 7.37
N GLY A 33 2.45 -3.91 6.29
CA GLY A 33 2.34 -4.45 4.95
C GLY A 33 3.34 -5.57 4.69
N THR A 34 3.16 -6.27 3.57
CA THR A 34 4.09 -7.29 3.09
C THR A 34 4.37 -7.04 1.62
N ILE A 35 5.65 -6.82 1.30
CA ILE A 35 6.17 -6.81 -0.07
C ILE A 35 6.53 -8.26 -0.43
N THR A 36 5.98 -8.78 -1.52
CA THR A 36 6.03 -10.22 -1.79
C THR A 36 7.31 -10.70 -2.46
N ASP A 37 7.98 -9.82 -3.21
CA ASP A 37 9.20 -10.16 -3.95
C ASP A 37 10.03 -8.90 -4.27
N ALA A 38 11.09 -9.10 -5.06
CA ALA A 38 12.02 -8.03 -5.47
C ALA A 38 11.40 -6.94 -6.36
N SER A 39 10.15 -7.09 -6.82
CA SER A 39 9.45 -6.03 -7.57
C SER A 39 9.08 -4.83 -6.69
N GLY A 40 9.11 -4.99 -5.36
CA GLY A 40 8.77 -3.91 -4.43
C GLY A 40 7.28 -3.66 -4.30
N ARG A 41 6.45 -4.65 -4.62
CA ARG A 41 4.99 -4.56 -4.57
C ARG A 41 4.39 -5.53 -3.55
N THR A 42 3.24 -5.14 -3.01
CA THR A 42 2.31 -6.06 -2.34
C THR A 42 1.77 -7.09 -3.33
N LEU A 43 1.08 -8.14 -2.84
CA LEU A 43 0.48 -9.15 -3.73
C LEU A 43 -0.57 -8.54 -4.67
N SER A 44 -1.28 -7.51 -4.20
CA SER A 44 -2.21 -6.73 -5.02
C SER A 44 -1.52 -5.73 -5.98
N GLY A 45 -0.19 -5.72 -6.05
CA GLY A 45 0.59 -4.93 -7.01
C GLY A 45 0.92 -3.50 -6.57
N GLN A 46 0.57 -3.10 -5.35
CA GLN A 46 0.76 -1.73 -4.86
C GLN A 46 2.17 -1.51 -4.29
N VAL A 47 2.81 -0.40 -4.63
CA VAL A 47 4.15 -0.01 -4.11
C VAL A 47 4.07 0.59 -2.70
N THR A 48 5.21 0.72 -2.02
CA THR A 48 5.31 1.22 -0.62
C THR A 48 4.61 2.55 -0.40
N GLU A 49 4.89 3.56 -1.25
CA GLU A 49 4.31 4.90 -1.09
C GLU A 49 2.80 4.92 -1.34
N ALA A 50 2.34 4.18 -2.35
CA ALA A 50 0.92 4.00 -2.63
C ALA A 50 0.18 3.29 -1.46
N PHE A 51 0.81 2.29 -0.86
CA PHE A 51 0.27 1.62 0.33
C PHE A 51 0.11 2.58 1.49
N TRP A 52 1.14 3.39 1.79
CA TRP A 52 1.08 4.40 2.84
C TRP A 52 -0.03 5.42 2.61
N ASP A 53 -0.10 6.00 1.41
CA ASP A 53 -1.15 6.96 1.04
C ASP A 53 -2.55 6.37 1.18
N SER A 54 -2.70 5.08 0.88
CA SER A 54 -3.97 4.36 0.98
C SER A 54 -4.46 4.12 2.40
N ILE A 55 -3.56 4.05 3.39
CA ILE A 55 -3.90 3.65 4.77
C ILE A 55 -3.66 4.72 5.83
N ARG A 56 -2.92 5.80 5.54
CA ARG A 56 -2.55 6.83 6.53
C ARG A 56 -3.73 7.52 7.22
N HIS A 57 -4.92 7.43 6.63
CA HIS A 57 -6.17 7.98 7.20
C HIS A 57 -6.58 7.32 8.53
N VAL A 58 -6.01 6.15 8.88
CA VAL A 58 -6.20 5.52 10.20
C VAL A 58 -5.28 6.11 11.28
N ASP A 59 -4.55 7.20 11.01
CA ASP A 59 -3.65 7.86 11.97
C ASP A 59 -2.82 6.86 12.82
N PRO A 60 -2.06 5.95 12.16
CA PRO A 60 -1.41 4.87 12.86
C PRO A 60 -0.27 5.39 13.72
N ILE A 61 -0.10 4.81 14.92
CA ILE A 61 1.08 5.13 15.74
C ILE A 61 2.36 4.62 15.08
N ALA A 62 2.27 3.50 14.34
CA ALA A 62 3.36 2.98 13.53
C ALA A 62 2.86 2.32 12.24
N VAL A 63 3.64 2.47 11.17
CA VAL A 63 3.47 1.75 9.91
C VAL A 63 4.74 0.96 9.60
N GLY A 64 4.65 -0.17 8.91
CA GLY A 64 5.86 -0.92 8.61
C GLY A 64 5.68 -2.05 7.62
N LEU A 65 6.71 -2.89 7.55
CA LEU A 65 6.74 -4.08 6.73
C LEU A 65 7.13 -5.31 7.55
N ASN A 66 6.54 -6.45 7.20
CA ASN A 66 6.85 -7.74 7.79
C ASN A 66 6.68 -8.89 6.80
N CYS A 67 7.27 -10.03 7.14
CA CYS A 67 7.16 -11.29 6.38
C CYS A 67 7.70 -11.18 4.94
N ALA A 68 7.52 -12.27 4.18
CA ALA A 68 7.93 -12.56 2.79
C ALA A 68 9.43 -12.41 2.49
N LEU A 69 10.04 -11.31 2.88
CA LEU A 69 11.43 -10.96 2.67
C LEU A 69 12.25 -11.17 3.94
N GLY A 70 13.52 -11.51 3.75
CA GLY A 70 14.55 -11.37 4.78
C GLY A 70 14.89 -9.89 5.01
N ALA A 71 15.69 -9.62 6.03
CA ALA A 71 16.08 -8.25 6.37
C ALA A 71 16.79 -7.57 5.18
N LYS A 72 17.75 -8.25 4.54
CA LYS A 72 18.55 -7.71 3.44
C LYS A 72 17.69 -7.23 2.26
N GLU A 73 16.70 -8.03 1.86
CA GLU A 73 15.80 -7.72 0.74
C GLU A 73 14.79 -6.62 1.11
N MET A 74 14.41 -6.52 2.39
CA MET A 74 13.44 -5.54 2.86
C MET A 74 14.01 -4.10 2.98
N ARG A 75 15.34 -3.96 3.02
CA ARG A 75 16.04 -2.69 3.22
C ARG A 75 15.56 -1.52 2.35
N PRO A 76 15.50 -1.62 1.00
CA PRO A 76 15.09 -0.49 0.16
C PRO A 76 13.67 0.01 0.48
N TYR A 77 12.75 -0.90 0.80
CA TYR A 77 11.34 -0.57 1.07
C TYR A 77 11.15 0.04 2.46
N ILE A 78 11.94 -0.40 3.45
CA ILE A 78 11.96 0.24 4.78
C ILE A 78 12.61 1.62 4.73
N ALA A 79 13.68 1.79 3.94
CA ALA A 79 14.25 3.11 3.71
C ALA A 79 13.23 4.06 3.06
N GLU A 80 12.49 3.59 2.05
CA GLU A 80 11.38 4.34 1.43
C GLU A 80 10.28 4.68 2.43
N MET A 81 9.77 3.69 3.18
CA MET A 81 8.75 3.89 4.23
C MET A 81 9.21 4.94 5.25
N SER A 82 10.48 4.88 5.67
CA SER A 82 11.07 5.86 6.60
C SER A 82 11.14 7.28 6.05
N ARG A 83 11.19 7.45 4.73
CA ARG A 83 11.18 8.77 4.09
C ARG A 83 9.78 9.37 4.01
N ILE A 84 8.74 8.54 3.85
CA ILE A 84 7.37 9.00 3.53
C ILE A 84 6.43 9.03 4.74
N ALA A 85 6.68 8.19 5.76
CA ALA A 85 5.80 8.06 6.91
C ALA A 85 6.06 9.16 7.94
N ASP A 86 5.01 9.90 8.29
CA ASP A 86 4.98 10.85 9.41
C ASP A 86 4.79 10.15 10.77
N SER A 87 4.45 8.87 10.78
CA SER A 87 4.37 8.01 11.97
C SER A 87 5.70 7.35 12.34
N PHE A 88 5.70 6.54 13.41
CA PHE A 88 6.80 5.61 13.66
C PHE A 88 6.86 4.51 12.59
N VAL A 89 8.03 3.93 12.41
CA VAL A 89 8.25 2.85 11.43
C VAL A 89 8.58 1.53 12.11
N SER A 90 7.87 0.45 11.76
CA SER A 90 8.17 -0.90 12.22
C SER A 90 8.80 -1.77 11.13
N CYS A 91 9.72 -2.65 11.50
CA CYS A 91 10.29 -3.66 10.59
C CYS A 91 10.50 -4.97 11.34
N TYR A 92 9.88 -6.05 10.87
CA TYR A 92 10.07 -7.37 11.44
C TYR A 92 10.11 -8.43 10.32
N PRO A 93 11.30 -8.64 9.71
CA PRO A 93 11.48 -9.51 8.55
C PRO A 93 11.51 -10.99 8.95
N ASN A 94 11.52 -11.87 7.94
CA ASN A 94 11.84 -13.28 8.15
C ASN A 94 13.33 -13.47 8.50
N ALA A 95 13.68 -14.64 9.06
CA ALA A 95 15.07 -15.07 9.22
C ALA A 95 15.65 -15.51 7.85
N GLY A 96 15.90 -14.53 6.98
CA GLY A 96 16.25 -14.73 5.58
C GLY A 96 15.06 -15.19 4.72
N LEU A 97 15.35 -15.54 3.47
CA LEU A 97 14.39 -16.17 2.56
C LEU A 97 14.27 -17.67 2.87
N PRO A 98 13.07 -18.28 2.70
CA PRO A 98 12.91 -19.70 2.91
C PRO A 98 13.73 -20.52 1.91
N ASN A 99 14.33 -21.61 2.39
CA ASN A 99 15.07 -22.56 1.54
C ASN A 99 14.11 -23.46 0.74
N ALA A 100 14.65 -24.37 -0.08
CA ALA A 100 13.84 -25.26 -0.93
C ALA A 100 12.89 -26.19 -0.15
N PHE A 101 13.10 -26.36 1.16
CA PHE A 101 12.25 -27.14 2.06
C PHE A 101 11.26 -26.27 2.85
N GLY A 102 11.27 -24.95 2.63
CA GLY A 102 10.43 -23.99 3.36
C GLY A 102 10.96 -23.63 4.76
N GLU A 103 12.21 -23.98 5.05
CA GLU A 103 12.88 -23.69 6.33
C GLU A 103 13.69 -22.39 6.24
N TYR A 104 14.09 -21.85 7.39
CA TYR A 104 14.83 -20.59 7.49
C TYR A 104 16.19 -20.85 8.15
N ASP A 105 17.25 -20.60 7.38
CA ASP A 105 18.63 -20.97 7.76
C ASP A 105 19.45 -19.78 8.31
N GLU A 106 18.92 -18.54 8.21
CA GLU A 106 19.64 -17.34 8.69
C GLU A 106 19.81 -17.40 10.21
N ALA A 107 21.03 -17.15 10.68
CA ALA A 107 21.35 -17.21 12.10
C ALA A 107 20.92 -15.92 12.85
N PRO A 108 20.69 -15.99 14.18
CA PRO A 108 20.36 -14.83 15.01
C PRO A 108 21.24 -13.61 14.78
N GLU A 109 22.56 -13.82 14.70
CA GLU A 109 23.56 -12.76 14.54
C GLU A 109 23.49 -12.11 13.14
N GLU A 110 23.12 -12.87 12.12
CA GLU A 110 22.98 -12.38 10.74
C GLU A 110 21.76 -11.47 10.61
N THR A 111 20.60 -11.90 11.11
CA THR A 111 19.39 -11.07 11.13
C THR A 111 19.60 -9.81 11.99
N ALA A 112 20.22 -9.97 13.18
CA ALA A 112 20.47 -8.86 14.08
C ALA A 112 21.43 -7.81 13.49
N ALA A 113 22.48 -8.21 12.77
CA ALA A 113 23.42 -7.29 12.14
C ALA A 113 22.75 -6.39 11.09
N VAL A 114 21.82 -6.93 10.30
CA VAL A 114 21.09 -6.14 9.30
C VAL A 114 20.07 -5.20 9.96
N ILE A 115 19.36 -5.68 10.99
CA ILE A 115 18.42 -4.83 11.73
C ILE A 115 19.14 -3.71 12.49
N ALA A 116 20.33 -3.96 13.02
CA ALA A 116 21.17 -2.93 13.64
C ALA A 116 21.50 -1.81 12.63
N GLU A 117 21.85 -2.16 11.39
CA GLU A 117 22.07 -1.18 10.33
C GLU A 117 20.83 -0.32 10.06
N PHE A 118 19.62 -0.89 10.10
CA PHE A 118 18.38 -0.12 9.94
C PHE A 118 18.17 0.87 11.07
N ALA A 119 18.48 0.46 12.30
CA ALA A 119 18.40 1.33 13.46
C ALA A 119 19.43 2.47 13.38
N GLU A 120 20.68 2.15 13.04
CA GLU A 120 21.78 3.12 12.89
C GLU A 120 21.54 4.11 11.75
N ALA A 121 20.98 3.65 10.63
CA ALA A 121 20.56 4.49 9.51
C ALA A 121 19.33 5.35 9.83
N GLY A 122 18.69 5.14 10.99
CA GLY A 122 17.51 5.89 11.42
C GLY A 122 16.25 5.56 10.62
N TYR A 123 16.11 4.32 10.13
CA TYR A 123 14.93 3.91 9.36
C TYR A 123 13.78 3.42 10.23
N VAL A 124 14.05 2.89 11.42
CA VAL A 124 13.07 2.14 12.22
C VAL A 124 12.92 2.71 13.64
N ASN A 125 11.74 2.47 14.20
CA ASN A 125 11.35 2.78 15.58
C ASN A 125 10.99 1.52 16.37
N LEU A 126 10.46 0.50 15.69
CA LEU A 126 10.12 -0.80 16.26
C LEU A 126 10.73 -1.88 15.38
N VAL A 127 11.41 -2.84 16.02
CA VAL A 127 12.03 -3.97 15.32
C VAL A 127 11.58 -5.30 15.94
N GLY A 128 11.59 -6.35 15.13
CA GLY A 128 11.23 -7.69 15.58
C GLY A 128 11.58 -8.75 14.54
N GLY A 129 10.88 -9.88 14.61
CA GLY A 129 11.05 -10.98 13.67
C GLY A 129 9.71 -11.58 13.25
N CYS A 130 9.66 -12.16 12.05
CA CYS A 130 8.51 -12.89 11.52
C CYS A 130 8.87 -14.38 11.34
N CYS A 131 8.57 -14.99 10.19
CA CYS A 131 8.80 -16.42 9.98
C CYS A 131 10.28 -16.79 10.09
N GLY A 132 10.56 -17.94 10.72
CA GLY A 132 11.92 -18.42 10.96
C GLY A 132 12.62 -17.82 12.18
N THR A 133 12.17 -16.66 12.66
CA THR A 133 12.80 -16.03 13.84
C THR A 133 12.44 -16.77 15.13
N THR A 134 13.37 -16.77 16.08
CA THR A 134 13.26 -17.48 17.37
C THR A 134 13.57 -16.55 18.54
N PRO A 135 13.34 -16.95 19.81
CA PRO A 135 13.77 -16.15 20.95
C PRO A 135 15.25 -15.76 20.93
N ALA A 136 16.12 -16.59 20.35
CA ALA A 136 17.54 -16.26 20.16
C ALA A 136 17.73 -15.11 19.17
N HIS A 137 16.96 -15.08 18.07
CA HIS A 137 16.94 -13.95 17.14
C HIS A 137 16.49 -12.68 17.84
N ILE A 138 15.38 -12.73 18.59
CA ILE A 138 14.87 -11.56 19.30
C ILE A 138 15.87 -11.03 20.34
N ALA A 139 16.57 -11.92 21.05
CA ALA A 139 17.62 -11.53 21.98
C ALA A 139 18.80 -10.84 21.28
N ALA A 140 19.26 -11.40 20.16
CA ALA A 140 20.34 -10.82 19.35
C ALA A 140 19.94 -9.44 18.76
N ILE A 141 18.71 -9.32 18.24
CA ILE A 141 18.17 -8.05 17.75
C ILE A 141 18.11 -7.01 18.86
N ALA A 142 17.56 -7.38 20.03
CA ALA A 142 17.42 -6.47 21.16
C ALA A 142 18.78 -5.95 21.66
N GLU A 143 19.79 -6.81 21.72
CA GLU A 143 21.17 -6.42 22.06
C GLU A 143 21.76 -5.50 21.00
N ALA A 144 21.61 -5.84 19.71
CA ALA A 144 22.23 -5.11 18.61
C ALA A 144 21.66 -3.69 18.43
N VAL A 145 20.37 -3.46 18.74
CA VAL A 145 19.76 -2.12 18.70
C VAL A 145 19.81 -1.39 20.04
N HIS A 146 20.38 -2.00 21.08
CA HIS A 146 20.44 -1.40 22.41
C HIS A 146 21.23 -0.09 22.39
N GLY A 147 20.65 0.99 22.91
CA GLY A 147 21.30 2.30 22.98
C GLY A 147 21.35 3.08 21.66
N VAL A 148 20.86 2.52 20.55
CA VAL A 148 20.75 3.24 19.28
C VAL A 148 19.66 4.32 19.38
N GLN A 149 19.93 5.50 18.83
CA GLN A 149 18.97 6.59 18.84
C GLN A 149 17.77 6.25 17.93
N ARG A 150 16.57 6.33 18.48
CA ARG A 150 15.33 6.13 17.71
C ARG A 150 15.21 7.13 16.55
N ARG A 151 14.67 6.67 15.41
CA ARG A 151 14.28 7.53 14.28
C ARG A 151 13.37 8.66 14.77
N PRO A 152 13.68 9.95 14.52
CA PRO A 152 12.71 11.02 14.72
C PRO A 152 11.60 10.91 13.66
N THR A 153 10.35 11.17 14.06
CA THR A 153 9.30 11.45 13.08
C THR A 153 9.58 12.80 12.42
N HIS A 154 9.04 13.02 11.24
CA HIS A 154 9.20 14.27 10.51
C HIS A 154 7.83 14.79 10.08
N GLU A 155 7.74 16.10 9.90
CA GLU A 155 6.54 16.71 9.33
C GLU A 155 6.52 16.46 7.82
N VAL A 156 5.39 15.96 7.35
CA VAL A 156 5.14 15.77 5.92
C VAL A 156 4.30 16.96 5.43
N PRO A 157 4.78 17.73 4.43
CA PRO A 157 4.05 18.89 3.92
C PRO A 157 2.63 18.52 3.47
N PRO A 158 1.63 19.38 3.73
CA PRO A 158 0.29 19.20 3.21
C PRO A 158 0.31 19.06 1.69
N ALA A 159 -0.32 18.00 1.18
CA ALA A 159 -0.47 17.73 -0.24
C ALA A 159 -1.70 16.85 -0.43
N MET A 160 -2.32 16.91 -1.60
CA MET A 160 -3.36 15.94 -1.98
C MET A 160 -2.66 14.67 -2.45
N ARG A 161 -2.79 13.61 -1.64
CA ARG A 161 -2.17 12.31 -1.89
C ARG A 161 -3.24 11.32 -2.32
N LEU A 162 -3.12 10.84 -3.55
CA LEU A 162 -3.99 9.84 -4.13
C LEU A 162 -3.19 8.57 -4.41
N SER A 163 -3.89 7.46 -4.61
CA SER A 163 -3.24 6.19 -4.87
C SER A 163 -4.07 5.32 -5.81
N GLY A 164 -3.41 4.77 -6.83
CA GLY A 164 -3.77 3.52 -7.49
C GLY A 164 -2.83 2.41 -6.99
N LEU A 165 -2.25 1.64 -7.90
CA LEU A 165 -1.07 0.81 -7.59
C LEU A 165 0.19 1.67 -7.40
N GLU A 166 0.23 2.85 -7.99
CA GLU A 166 1.27 3.86 -7.83
C GLU A 166 0.75 5.06 -7.02
N PRO A 167 1.64 5.79 -6.32
CA PRO A 167 1.28 7.02 -5.64
C PRO A 167 1.07 8.15 -6.66
N PHE A 168 0.14 9.05 -6.36
CA PHE A 168 -0.03 10.28 -7.12
C PHE A 168 -0.27 11.45 -6.17
N SER A 169 0.79 12.25 -5.98
CA SER A 169 0.78 13.42 -5.10
C SER A 169 0.64 14.71 -5.90
N ILE A 170 -0.25 15.60 -5.45
CA ILE A 170 -0.45 16.94 -5.97
C ILE A 170 0.00 17.94 -4.89
N THR A 171 1.09 18.63 -5.19
CA THR A 171 1.74 19.64 -4.35
C THR A 171 1.59 21.04 -4.95
N GLU A 172 2.10 22.07 -4.26
CA GLU A 172 2.08 23.46 -4.75
C GLU A 172 2.84 23.65 -6.09
N ASP A 173 3.88 22.84 -6.33
CA ASP A 173 4.69 22.89 -7.55
C ASP A 173 4.11 22.03 -8.69
N SER A 174 2.97 21.36 -8.46
CA SER A 174 2.38 20.46 -9.46
C SER A 174 1.75 21.23 -10.61
N LEU A 175 1.87 20.68 -11.83
CA LEU A 175 1.20 21.19 -13.02
C LEU A 175 -0.28 20.78 -13.04
N PHE A 176 -0.97 21.16 -14.12
CA PHE A 176 -2.35 20.75 -14.36
C PHE A 176 -2.51 19.23 -14.33
N VAL A 177 -3.50 18.76 -13.58
CA VAL A 177 -3.83 17.34 -13.43
C VAL A 177 -4.95 16.97 -14.38
N ASN A 178 -4.68 16.06 -15.31
CA ASN A 178 -5.68 15.56 -16.24
C ASN A 178 -6.50 14.43 -15.62
N VAL A 179 -7.81 14.66 -15.47
CA VAL A 179 -8.78 13.63 -15.09
C VAL A 179 -9.48 13.13 -16.35
N GLY A 180 -9.39 11.82 -16.63
CA GLY A 180 -9.99 11.20 -17.81
C GLY A 180 -11.51 11.06 -17.68
N GLU A 181 -12.27 11.81 -18.49
CA GLU A 181 -13.74 11.89 -18.44
C GLU A 181 -14.51 10.82 -19.26
N ARG A 182 -13.83 10.01 -20.07
CA ARG A 182 -14.48 9.17 -21.11
C ARG A 182 -15.12 7.90 -20.58
N THR A 183 -14.83 7.53 -19.33
CA THR A 183 -15.43 6.44 -18.55
C THR A 183 -16.74 6.88 -17.87
N ASN A 184 -17.55 7.64 -18.62
CA ASN A 184 -18.77 8.28 -18.14
C ASN A 184 -19.94 7.92 -19.06
N ILE A 185 -20.97 7.25 -18.53
CA ILE A 185 -22.13 6.81 -19.33
C ILE A 185 -22.91 7.99 -19.91
N THR A 186 -22.98 9.12 -19.20
CA THR A 186 -23.69 10.30 -19.68
C THR A 186 -22.87 11.03 -20.75
N GLY A 187 -21.57 11.20 -20.52
CA GLY A 187 -20.66 11.99 -21.38
C GLY A 187 -20.09 11.26 -22.60
N SER A 188 -20.00 9.92 -22.59
CA SER A 188 -19.31 9.15 -23.63
C SER A 188 -20.25 8.15 -24.31
N ALA A 189 -20.65 8.46 -25.55
CA ALA A 189 -21.54 7.60 -26.33
C ALA A 189 -20.95 6.20 -26.56
N ARG A 190 -19.63 6.10 -26.76
CA ARG A 190 -18.93 4.81 -26.89
C ARG A 190 -19.04 4.02 -25.60
N PHE A 191 -18.67 4.61 -24.46
CA PHE A 191 -18.68 3.91 -23.17
C PHE A 191 -20.09 3.48 -22.76
N ARG A 192 -21.08 4.36 -22.90
CA ARG A 192 -22.50 4.05 -22.66
C ARG A 192 -22.96 2.82 -23.42
N ASN A 193 -22.66 2.74 -24.71
CA ASN A 193 -23.09 1.63 -25.55
C ASN A 193 -22.44 0.31 -25.10
N LEU A 194 -21.17 0.34 -24.70
CA LEU A 194 -20.45 -0.84 -24.20
C LEU A 194 -21.05 -1.33 -22.87
N ILE A 195 -21.29 -0.43 -21.91
CA ILE A 195 -21.88 -0.78 -20.61
C ILE A 195 -23.31 -1.32 -20.78
N LYS A 196 -24.15 -0.67 -21.61
CA LYS A 196 -25.52 -1.14 -21.90
C LYS A 196 -25.54 -2.50 -22.61
N ALA A 197 -24.52 -2.80 -23.41
CA ALA A 197 -24.36 -4.11 -24.06
C ALA A 197 -23.73 -5.17 -23.16
N GLY A 198 -23.23 -4.80 -21.97
CA GLY A 198 -22.51 -5.71 -21.08
C GLY A 198 -21.10 -6.07 -21.55
N ASP A 199 -20.54 -5.32 -22.50
CA ASP A 199 -19.19 -5.51 -23.06
C ASP A 199 -18.16 -4.75 -22.22
N TYR A 200 -17.92 -5.24 -21.00
CA TYR A 200 -17.01 -4.62 -20.04
C TYR A 200 -15.54 -4.75 -20.47
N ASP A 201 -15.17 -5.83 -21.17
CA ASP A 201 -13.81 -6.04 -21.65
C ASP A 201 -13.40 -4.94 -22.63
N THR A 202 -14.28 -4.62 -23.60
CA THR A 202 -14.03 -3.49 -24.50
C THR A 202 -14.16 -2.14 -23.77
N ALA A 203 -14.98 -2.05 -22.72
CA ALA A 203 -15.08 -0.83 -21.92
C ALA A 203 -13.77 -0.51 -21.18
N LEU A 204 -13.03 -1.51 -20.70
CA LEU A 204 -11.69 -1.33 -20.11
C LEU A 204 -10.72 -0.64 -21.06
N SER A 205 -10.81 -0.92 -22.38
CA SER A 205 -9.97 -0.23 -23.37
C SER A 205 -10.21 1.28 -23.40
N VAL A 206 -11.40 1.77 -23.01
CA VAL A 206 -11.66 3.21 -22.89
C VAL A 206 -10.87 3.80 -21.73
N ALA A 207 -10.83 3.12 -20.59
CA ALA A 207 -10.03 3.54 -19.44
C ALA A 207 -8.53 3.49 -19.74
N ALA A 208 -8.04 2.36 -20.27
CA ALA A 208 -6.64 2.19 -20.65
C ALA A 208 -6.17 3.29 -21.62
N GLN A 209 -6.94 3.58 -22.67
CA GLN A 209 -6.62 4.64 -23.62
C GLN A 209 -6.50 6.01 -22.95
N GLN A 210 -7.25 6.32 -21.89
CA GLN A 210 -7.11 7.60 -21.19
C GLN A 210 -5.78 7.67 -20.44
N VAL A 211 -5.43 6.59 -19.74
CA VAL A 211 -4.19 6.49 -18.98
C VAL A 211 -2.97 6.52 -19.91
N GLU A 212 -3.02 5.81 -21.04
CA GLU A 212 -1.99 5.85 -22.09
C GLU A 212 -1.82 7.25 -22.69
N ASN A 213 -2.92 8.00 -22.85
CA ASN A 213 -2.91 9.36 -23.40
C ASN A 213 -2.63 10.45 -22.34
N GLY A 214 -2.21 10.06 -21.13
CA GLY A 214 -1.72 11.00 -20.12
C GLY A 214 -2.72 11.42 -19.04
N ALA A 215 -3.87 10.75 -18.91
CA ALA A 215 -4.72 10.91 -17.74
C ALA A 215 -3.99 10.40 -16.49
N GLN A 216 -3.95 11.24 -15.46
CA GLN A 216 -3.32 10.92 -14.17
C GLN A 216 -4.31 10.40 -13.14
N VAL A 217 -5.60 10.61 -13.39
CA VAL A 217 -6.75 10.09 -12.64
C VAL A 217 -7.82 9.73 -13.67
N ILE A 218 -8.65 8.72 -13.40
CA ILE A 218 -9.80 8.38 -14.25
C ILE A 218 -11.11 8.63 -13.50
N ASP A 219 -12.03 9.38 -14.12
CA ASP A 219 -13.40 9.59 -13.62
C ASP A 219 -14.29 8.43 -14.05
N ILE A 220 -14.97 7.78 -13.12
CA ILE A 220 -15.89 6.69 -13.42
C ILE A 220 -17.31 7.11 -13.05
N ASN A 221 -18.18 7.16 -14.06
CA ASN A 221 -19.59 7.50 -13.86
C ASN A 221 -20.50 6.45 -14.50
N MET A 222 -21.30 5.80 -13.65
CA MET A 222 -22.27 4.77 -14.01
C MET A 222 -23.72 5.22 -13.81
N ASP A 223 -23.95 6.52 -13.64
CA ASP A 223 -25.28 7.07 -13.39
C ASP A 223 -26.06 7.21 -14.69
N GLU A 224 -27.06 6.35 -14.85
CA GLU A 224 -28.00 6.36 -15.97
C GLU A 224 -29.28 5.61 -15.60
N GLY A 225 -30.44 6.19 -15.87
CA GLY A 225 -31.74 5.67 -15.41
C GLY A 225 -32.17 4.32 -15.99
N MET A 226 -31.39 3.74 -16.91
CA MET A 226 -31.70 2.50 -17.63
C MET A 226 -30.85 1.31 -17.19
N ILE A 227 -29.93 1.48 -16.23
CA ILE A 227 -29.08 0.40 -15.71
C ILE A 227 -29.08 0.39 -14.19
N ASP A 228 -28.61 -0.70 -13.60
CA ASP A 228 -28.23 -0.75 -12.19
C ASP A 228 -26.84 -0.12 -12.02
N GLY A 229 -26.80 1.17 -11.66
CA GLY A 229 -25.55 1.93 -11.53
C GLY A 229 -24.62 1.38 -10.45
N VAL A 230 -25.17 0.87 -9.34
CA VAL A 230 -24.37 0.30 -8.24
C VAL A 230 -23.70 -0.99 -8.70
N ALA A 231 -24.46 -1.89 -9.33
CA ALA A 231 -23.90 -3.14 -9.85
C ALA A 231 -22.89 -2.88 -10.99
N ALA A 232 -23.15 -1.90 -11.85
CA ALA A 232 -22.23 -1.51 -12.91
C ALA A 232 -20.91 -0.93 -12.36
N MET A 233 -20.98 -0.08 -11.34
CA MET A 233 -19.82 0.49 -10.67
C MET A 233 -18.96 -0.60 -10.00
N ASP A 234 -19.58 -1.48 -9.20
CA ASP A 234 -18.88 -2.60 -8.54
C ASP A 234 -18.20 -3.50 -9.57
N ARG A 235 -18.90 -3.87 -10.64
CA ARG A 235 -18.33 -4.72 -11.69
C ARG A 235 -17.17 -4.03 -12.41
N PHE A 236 -17.34 -2.80 -12.86
CA PHE A 236 -16.33 -2.11 -13.65
C PHE A 236 -15.07 -1.80 -12.83
N THR A 237 -15.21 -1.34 -11.59
CA THR A 237 -14.05 -1.03 -10.73
C THR A 237 -13.25 -2.26 -10.35
N ARG A 238 -13.89 -3.43 -10.14
CA ARG A 238 -13.18 -4.71 -9.96
C ARG A 238 -12.40 -5.14 -11.21
N LEU A 239 -12.96 -4.90 -12.40
CA LEU A 239 -12.27 -5.18 -13.66
C LEU A 239 -11.11 -4.19 -13.91
N VAL A 240 -11.29 -2.92 -13.55
CA VAL A 240 -10.19 -1.93 -13.55
C VAL A 240 -9.06 -2.40 -12.62
N ALA A 241 -9.39 -2.89 -11.42
CA ALA A 241 -8.40 -3.39 -10.47
C ALA A 241 -7.61 -4.60 -11.01
N SER A 242 -8.19 -5.43 -11.88
CA SER A 242 -7.48 -6.55 -12.52
C SER A 242 -6.55 -6.16 -13.66
N GLU A 243 -6.56 -4.89 -14.10
CA GLU A 243 -5.75 -4.39 -15.22
C GLU A 243 -4.69 -3.39 -14.71
N PRO A 244 -3.43 -3.80 -14.49
CA PRO A 244 -2.39 -2.96 -13.88
C PRO A 244 -2.12 -1.65 -14.63
N ASP A 245 -2.22 -1.66 -15.95
CA ASP A 245 -2.02 -0.45 -16.77
C ASP A 245 -3.08 0.62 -16.51
N ILE A 246 -4.26 0.23 -16.02
CA ILE A 246 -5.35 1.12 -15.62
C ILE A 246 -5.25 1.41 -14.12
N SER A 247 -5.16 0.38 -13.28
CA SER A 247 -5.20 0.53 -11.82
C SER A 247 -3.97 1.20 -11.23
N ARG A 248 -2.90 1.41 -12.02
CA ARG A 248 -1.75 2.24 -11.60
C ARG A 248 -2.13 3.68 -11.23
N VAL A 249 -3.20 4.25 -11.82
CA VAL A 249 -3.67 5.61 -11.48
C VAL A 249 -4.86 5.58 -10.52
N PRO A 250 -5.08 6.63 -9.71
CA PRO A 250 -6.27 6.77 -8.89
C PRO A 250 -7.56 6.87 -9.72
N VAL A 251 -8.68 6.52 -9.08
CA VAL A 251 -10.04 6.66 -9.63
C VAL A 251 -10.80 7.78 -8.91
N MET A 252 -11.65 8.48 -9.65
CA MET A 252 -12.59 9.51 -9.18
C MET A 252 -14.02 9.03 -9.42
#